data_AF-Q4FZS7-F1
#
_entry.id   AF-Q4FZS7-F1
#
_cell.length_a   1.000
_cell.length_b   1.000
_cell.length_c   1.000
_cell.angle_alpha   90.00
_cell.angle_beta   90.00
_cell.angle_gamma   90.00
#
_symmetry.space_group_name_H-M   'P 1'
#
loop_
_entity.id
_entity.type
_entity.pdbx_description
1 polymer ?
#
loop_
_entity_poly.entity_id
_entity_poly.type
_entity_poly.pdbx_seq_one_letter_code
_entity_poly.pdbx_strand_id
1 'polypeptide(L)'
;DNNQFCWRNLFSCINLLRILNKLTKWKHSRTMMLVVFKSAPILKRALKVKQAMMQLYVLKLLKVQTKYLGRQWRKSNMKTMSAIYQKVRHRLNDDWAYGNDLDARPWDFQAEECALRANIERFNARRYDRTHSNPDFLPVDNCLQSVLGQRVDLPEDFQMNYDLWLEREVFSKPISWEELLQ
;
A
#
# COMPACT_ATOMS: atom_id res chain seq x y z
N ASP A 1 -9.10 7.05 38.74
CA ASP A 1 -9.30 6.73 37.31
C ASP A 1 -8.49 5.54 36.83
N ASN A 2 -8.75 4.35 37.38
CA ASN A 2 -8.02 3.13 37.04
C ASN A 2 -8.78 2.29 35.99
N ASN A 3 -9.29 2.96 34.94
CA ASN A 3 -9.98 2.26 33.87
C ASN A 3 -8.91 1.70 32.92
N GLN A 4 -8.39 0.52 33.27
CA GLN A 4 -7.35 -0.19 32.53
C GLN A 4 -7.93 -0.67 31.18
N PHE A 5 -7.96 0.22 30.19
CA PHE A 5 -8.39 -0.15 28.85
C PHE A 5 -7.35 -1.09 28.21
N CYS A 6 -7.82 -2.06 27.44
CA CYS A 6 -6.92 -2.98 26.75
C CYS A 6 -6.13 -2.23 25.67
N TRP A 7 -4.85 -1.93 25.96
CA TRP A 7 -3.95 -1.23 25.04
C TRP A 7 -3.79 -1.97 23.71
N ARG A 8 -3.77 -3.32 23.73
CA ARG A 8 -3.71 -4.13 22.52
C ARG A 8 -4.87 -3.84 21.57
N ASN A 9 -6.09 -3.76 22.09
CA ASN A 9 -7.28 -3.46 21.29
C ASN A 9 -7.23 -2.03 20.73
N LEU A 10 -6.85 -1.06 21.56
CA LEU A 10 -6.70 0.33 21.14
C LEU A 10 -5.65 0.47 20.03
N PHE A 11 -4.48 -0.15 20.21
CA PHE A 11 -3.39 -0.14 19.24
C PHE A 11 -3.81 -0.78 17.91
N SER A 12 -4.44 -1.96 17.96
CA SER A 12 -5.01 -2.63 16.79
C SER A 12 -6.05 -1.76 16.07
N CYS A 13 -6.97 -1.13 16.79
CA CYS A 13 -7.96 -0.20 16.22
C CYS A 13 -7.28 0.98 15.51
N ILE A 14 -6.26 1.59 16.11
CA ILE A 14 -5.50 2.69 15.48
C ILE A 14 -4.81 2.20 14.20
N ASN A 15 -4.22 1.02 14.20
CA ASN A 15 -3.56 0.47 13.02
C ASN A 15 -4.53 0.15 11.90
N LEU A 16 -5.69 -0.44 12.21
CA LEU A 16 -6.75 -0.67 11.23
C LEU A 16 -7.24 0.64 10.62
N LEU A 17 -7.44 1.69 11.43
CA LEU A 17 -7.80 3.01 10.95
C LEU A 17 -6.71 3.62 10.05
N ARG A 18 -5.42 3.41 10.37
CA ARG A 18 -4.28 3.85 9.55
C ARG A 18 -4.26 3.15 8.20
N ILE A 19 -4.41 1.82 8.19
CA ILE A 19 -4.48 1.02 6.96
C ILE A 19 -5.67 1.49 6.11
N LEU A 20 -6.83 1.66 6.72
CA LEU A 20 -8.02 2.14 6.03
C LEU A 20 -7.79 3.52 5.39
N ASN A 21 -7.15 4.45 6.10
CA ASN A 21 -6.75 5.74 5.55
C ASN A 21 -5.82 5.59 4.33
N LYS A 22 -4.86 4.65 4.37
CA LYS A 22 -3.96 4.40 3.22
C LYS A 22 -4.73 3.85 2.02
N LEU A 23 -5.70 2.97 2.25
CA LEU A 23 -6.52 2.38 1.19
C LEU A 23 -7.44 3.39 0.52
N THR A 24 -7.92 4.40 1.25
CA THR A 24 -8.94 5.34 0.75
C THR A 24 -8.37 6.67 0.28
N LYS A 25 -7.19 7.07 0.75
CA LYS A 25 -6.58 8.37 0.43
C LYS A 25 -6.37 8.52 -1.09
N TRP A 26 -6.95 9.58 -1.66
CA TRP A 26 -6.94 9.88 -3.10
C TRP A 26 -7.59 8.81 -3.99
N LYS A 27 -8.44 7.95 -3.40
CA LYS A 27 -9.16 6.89 -4.12
C LYS A 27 -10.66 7.11 -3.95
N HIS A 28 -11.26 7.80 -4.91
CA HIS A 28 -12.70 8.14 -4.93
C HIS A 28 -13.57 6.88 -4.81
N SER A 29 -13.29 5.85 -5.63
CA SER A 29 -13.95 4.53 -5.58
C SER A 29 -14.01 3.93 -4.16
N ARG A 30 -12.85 3.80 -3.51
CA ARG A 30 -12.75 3.21 -2.16
C ARG A 30 -13.44 4.06 -1.10
N THR A 31 -13.42 5.39 -1.26
CA THR A 31 -14.15 6.30 -0.38
C THR A 31 -15.66 6.16 -0.59
N MET A 32 -16.12 6.04 -1.83
CA MET A 32 -17.52 5.80 -2.16
C MET A 32 -18.02 4.47 -1.61
N MET A 33 -17.20 3.41 -1.68
CA MET A 33 -17.48 2.12 -1.05
C MET A 33 -17.78 2.28 0.45
N LEU A 34 -17.00 3.08 1.18
CA LEU A 34 -17.25 3.37 2.60
C LEU A 34 -18.58 4.08 2.86
N VAL A 35 -19.01 4.94 1.94
CA VAL A 35 -20.29 5.67 2.02
C VAL A 35 -21.45 4.70 1.79
N VAL A 36 -21.34 3.83 0.77
CA VAL A 36 -22.31 2.77 0.46
C VAL A 36 -22.51 1.82 1.63
N PHE A 37 -21.42 1.39 2.27
CA PHE A 37 -21.47 0.56 3.49
C PHE A 37 -21.86 1.32 4.76
N LYS A 38 -22.29 2.58 4.66
CA LYS A 38 -22.72 3.41 5.80
C LYS A 38 -21.68 3.45 6.92
N SER A 39 -20.40 3.63 6.58
CA SER A 39 -19.31 3.61 7.56
C SER A 39 -19.32 4.83 8.49
N ALA A 40 -19.85 5.97 8.03
CA ALA A 40 -19.82 7.24 8.77
C ALA A 40 -20.47 7.15 10.19
N PRO A 41 -21.65 6.54 10.40
CA PRO A 41 -22.18 6.26 11.73
C PRO A 41 -21.25 5.46 12.65
N ILE A 42 -20.54 4.46 12.13
CA ILE A 42 -19.60 3.63 12.91
C ILE A 42 -18.40 4.48 13.32
N LEU A 43 -17.82 5.21 12.38
CA LEU A 43 -16.71 6.13 12.61
C LEU A 43 -17.09 7.24 13.61
N LYS A 44 -18.29 7.81 13.50
CA LYS A 44 -18.79 8.77 14.50
C LYS A 44 -18.87 8.18 15.91
N ARG A 45 -19.28 6.92 16.05
CA ARG A 45 -19.26 6.24 17.37
C ARG A 45 -17.84 6.07 17.89
N ALA A 46 -16.89 5.75 17.02
CA ALA A 46 -15.47 5.62 17.37
C ALA A 46 -14.87 6.92 17.94
N LEU A 47 -15.39 8.10 17.57
CA LEU A 47 -14.95 9.39 18.15
C LEU A 47 -15.21 9.52 19.66
N LYS A 48 -16.10 8.69 20.25
CA LYS A 48 -16.33 8.67 21.71
C LYS A 48 -15.08 8.22 22.48
N VAL A 49 -14.19 7.45 21.86
CA VAL A 49 -12.90 7.07 22.46
C VAL A 49 -11.99 8.29 22.48
N LYS A 50 -11.69 8.81 23.69
CA LYS A 50 -10.89 10.02 23.90
C LYS A 50 -9.38 9.78 23.74
N GLN A 51 -8.98 9.16 22.63
CA GLN A 51 -7.57 8.95 22.29
C GLN A 51 -7.22 9.72 21.00
N ALA A 52 -6.21 10.58 21.09
CA ALA A 52 -5.93 11.60 20.07
C ALA A 52 -5.61 11.02 18.68
N MET A 53 -4.79 9.96 18.60
CA MET A 53 -4.44 9.31 17.33
C MET A 53 -5.65 8.64 16.69
N MET A 54 -6.43 7.89 17.46
CA MET A 54 -7.64 7.23 17.00
C MET A 54 -8.63 8.27 16.46
N GLN A 55 -8.93 9.32 17.23
CA GLN A 55 -9.79 10.41 16.78
C GLN A 55 -9.28 11.07 15.50
N LEU A 56 -7.97 11.33 15.38
CA LEU A 56 -7.39 11.94 14.19
C LEU A 56 -7.62 11.08 12.93
N TYR A 57 -7.36 9.77 12.99
CA TYR A 57 -7.57 8.90 11.82
C TYR A 57 -9.05 8.68 11.49
N VAL A 58 -9.92 8.66 12.50
CA VAL A 58 -11.38 8.66 12.30
C VAL A 58 -11.84 9.95 11.61
N LEU A 59 -11.37 11.12 12.06
CA LEU A 59 -11.73 12.41 11.46
C LEU A 59 -11.22 12.53 10.02
N LYS A 60 -10.03 12.00 9.71
CA LYS A 60 -9.54 11.93 8.31
C LYS A 60 -10.44 11.09 7.40
N LEU A 61 -10.94 9.96 7.88
CA LEU A 61 -11.88 9.11 7.12
C LEU A 61 -13.25 9.76 6.96
N LEU A 62 -13.73 10.46 7.99
CA LEU A 62 -14.98 11.21 7.90
C LEU A 62 -14.84 12.39 6.92
N LYS A 63 -13.70 13.09 6.94
CA LYS A 63 -13.36 14.20 6.02
C LYS A 63 -13.51 13.80 4.56
N VAL A 64 -12.89 12.69 4.14
CA VAL A 64 -12.96 12.27 2.72
C VAL A 64 -14.37 11.83 2.30
N GLN A 65 -15.19 11.35 3.23
CA GLN A 65 -16.56 10.92 2.95
C GLN A 65 -17.56 12.08 2.85
N THR A 66 -17.29 13.25 3.44
CA THR A 66 -18.27 14.34 3.51
C THR A 66 -18.71 14.87 2.15
N LYS A 67 -17.85 14.76 1.12
CA LYS A 67 -18.14 15.15 -0.26
C LYS A 67 -19.30 14.34 -0.85
N TYR A 68 -19.41 13.08 -0.46
CA TYR A 68 -20.41 12.11 -0.95
C TYR A 68 -21.64 12.00 -0.05
N LEU A 69 -21.51 12.34 1.24
CA LEU A 69 -22.64 12.32 2.19
C LEU A 69 -23.63 13.48 1.99
N GLY A 70 -23.24 14.50 1.22
CA GLY A 70 -24.09 15.61 0.83
C GLY A 70 -24.35 16.67 1.90
N ARG A 71 -25.02 17.75 1.47
CA ARG A 71 -25.23 18.96 2.27
C ARG A 71 -26.05 18.73 3.55
N GLN A 72 -27.12 17.93 3.48
CA GLN A 72 -28.00 17.67 4.63
C GLN A 72 -27.26 16.95 5.76
N TRP A 73 -26.37 16.01 5.42
CA TRP A 73 -25.54 15.34 6.40
C TRP A 73 -24.60 16.34 7.08
N ARG A 74 -23.93 17.22 6.33
CA ARG A 74 -23.04 18.23 6.91
C ARG A 74 -23.78 19.16 7.89
N LYS A 75 -25.00 19.60 7.55
CA LYS A 75 -25.85 20.44 8.42
C LYS A 75 -26.18 19.75 9.74
N SER A 76 -26.57 18.47 9.71
CA SER A 76 -26.89 17.69 10.93
C SER A 76 -25.67 17.20 11.71
N ASN A 77 -24.45 17.36 11.16
CA ASN A 77 -23.20 16.86 11.74
C ASN A 77 -22.19 17.97 12.04
N MET A 78 -22.67 19.18 12.37
CA MET A 78 -21.81 20.36 12.53
C MET A 78 -20.67 20.19 13.56
N LYS A 79 -20.91 19.44 14.65
CA LYS A 79 -19.85 19.13 15.62
C LYS A 79 -18.71 18.32 15.00
N THR A 80 -19.04 17.37 14.13
CA THR A 80 -18.05 16.58 13.37
C THR A 80 -17.32 17.46 12.37
N MET A 81 -18.06 18.32 11.63
CA MET A 81 -17.48 19.27 10.69
C MET A 81 -16.47 20.18 11.39
N SER A 82 -16.84 20.74 12.53
CA SER A 82 -15.98 21.61 13.36
C SER A 82 -14.73 20.87 13.84
N ALA A 83 -14.87 19.62 14.29
CA ALA A 83 -13.73 18.80 14.71
C ALA A 83 -12.77 18.50 13.55
N ILE A 84 -13.28 18.27 12.34
CA ILE A 84 -12.45 18.12 11.13
C ILE A 84 -11.70 19.43 10.85
N TYR A 85 -12.40 20.57 10.90
CA TYR A 85 -11.78 21.89 10.70
C TYR A 85 -10.64 22.16 11.68
N GLN A 86 -10.82 21.82 12.95
CA GLN A 86 -9.83 22.08 14.00
C GLN A 86 -8.64 21.11 13.98
N LYS A 87 -8.85 19.82 13.65
CA LYS A 87 -7.86 18.76 13.91
C LYS A 87 -7.25 18.13 12.65
N VAL A 88 -7.84 18.32 11.48
CA VAL A 88 -7.35 17.72 10.23
C VAL A 88 -6.78 18.80 9.33
N ARG A 89 -5.59 18.56 8.75
CA ARG A 89 -4.93 19.49 7.83
C ARG A 89 -5.80 19.75 6.59
N HIS A 90 -5.88 21.02 6.18
CA HIS A 90 -6.53 21.47 4.95
C HIS A 90 -5.50 21.76 3.85
N ARG A 91 -5.95 21.69 2.59
CA ARG A 91 -5.18 22.12 1.41
C ARG A 91 -6.02 23.12 0.63
N LEU A 92 -5.41 24.00 -0.14
CA LEU A 92 -6.11 25.02 -0.92
C LEU A 92 -7.10 24.39 -1.93
N ASN A 93 -6.73 23.28 -2.55
CA ASN A 93 -7.56 22.56 -3.53
C ASN A 93 -8.49 21.52 -2.89
N ASP A 94 -8.68 21.56 -1.56
CA ASP A 94 -9.45 20.56 -0.82
C ASP A 94 -10.93 20.98 -0.73
N ASP A 95 -11.74 20.46 -1.66
CA ASP A 95 -13.16 20.80 -1.77
C ASP A 95 -14.07 19.97 -0.84
N TRP A 96 -13.53 19.17 0.08
CA TRP A 96 -14.28 18.20 0.90
C TRP A 96 -15.56 18.73 1.58
N ALA A 97 -15.57 20.00 2.01
CA ALA A 97 -16.68 20.63 2.72
C ALA A 97 -17.78 21.20 1.80
N TYR A 98 -17.43 21.54 0.56
CA TYR A 98 -18.30 22.27 -0.39
C TYR A 98 -18.64 21.45 -1.63
N GLY A 99 -17.76 20.51 -2.00
CA GLY A 99 -18.00 19.52 -3.03
C GLY A 99 -19.26 18.70 -2.73
N ASN A 100 -20.13 18.63 -3.73
CA ASN A 100 -21.30 17.76 -3.75
C ASN A 100 -21.18 16.91 -4.99
N ASP A 101 -20.54 15.75 -4.83
CA ASP A 101 -20.46 14.75 -5.89
C ASP A 101 -21.62 13.77 -5.70
N LEU A 102 -22.84 14.31 -5.79
CA LEU A 102 -24.08 13.56 -5.54
C LEU A 102 -24.42 12.63 -6.71
N ASP A 103 -23.90 12.96 -7.90
CA ASP A 103 -24.07 12.17 -9.12
C ASP A 103 -23.04 11.04 -9.23
N ALA A 104 -22.03 10.99 -8.34
CA ALA A 104 -21.13 9.85 -8.26
C ALA A 104 -21.90 8.63 -7.78
N ARG A 105 -22.18 7.69 -8.68
CA ARG A 105 -22.96 6.49 -8.33
C ARG A 105 -22.00 5.37 -7.91
N PRO A 106 -22.41 4.52 -6.95
CA PRO A 106 -21.59 3.41 -6.47
C PRO A 106 -21.02 2.50 -7.58
N TRP A 107 -21.81 2.29 -8.63
CA TRP A 107 -21.48 1.44 -9.76
C TRP A 107 -20.53 2.09 -10.77
N ASP A 108 -20.41 3.42 -10.80
CA ASP A 108 -19.50 4.11 -11.71
C ASP A 108 -18.04 3.72 -11.45
N PHE A 109 -17.72 3.34 -10.20
CA PHE A 109 -16.39 2.90 -9.81
C PHE A 109 -16.17 1.38 -9.84
N GLN A 110 -17.23 0.60 -10.05
CA GLN A 110 -17.14 -0.86 -10.00
C GLN A 110 -16.34 -1.42 -11.18
N ALA A 111 -16.46 -0.81 -12.36
CA ALA A 111 -15.69 -1.17 -13.54
C ALA A 111 -14.18 -0.97 -13.32
N GLU A 112 -13.77 0.18 -12.79
CA GLU A 112 -12.36 0.48 -12.47
C GLU A 112 -11.79 -0.52 -11.45
N GLU A 113 -12.56 -0.85 -10.42
CA GLU A 113 -12.16 -1.81 -9.39
C GLU A 113 -12.06 -3.24 -9.91
N CYS A 114 -12.98 -3.65 -10.79
CA CYS A 114 -12.91 -4.94 -11.46
C CYS A 114 -11.67 -5.01 -12.38
N ALA A 115 -11.41 -3.98 -13.18
CA ALA A 115 -10.23 -3.91 -14.03
C ALA A 115 -8.92 -3.94 -13.21
N LEU A 116 -8.86 -3.21 -12.11
CA LEU A 116 -7.72 -3.24 -11.18
C LEU A 116 -7.52 -4.63 -10.59
N ARG A 117 -8.59 -5.30 -10.15
CA ARG A 117 -8.51 -6.67 -9.64
C ARG A 117 -7.98 -7.64 -10.69
N ALA A 118 -8.51 -7.60 -11.92
CA ALA A 118 -8.05 -8.45 -13.01
C ALA A 118 -6.56 -8.24 -13.33
N ASN A 119 -6.08 -6.98 -13.29
CA ASN A 119 -4.67 -6.66 -13.47
C ASN A 119 -3.78 -7.22 -12.33
N ILE A 120 -4.25 -7.11 -11.09
CA ILE A 120 -3.55 -7.68 -9.92
C ILE A 120 -3.49 -9.21 -10.03
N GLU A 121 -4.60 -9.87 -10.37
CA GLU A 121 -4.68 -11.31 -10.54
C GLU A 121 -3.76 -11.78 -11.66
N ARG A 122 -3.76 -11.11 -12.82
CA ARG A 122 -2.85 -11.40 -13.92
C ARG A 122 -1.38 -11.23 -13.52
N PHE A 123 -1.05 -10.17 -12.79
CA PHE A 123 0.31 -9.96 -12.27
C PHE A 123 0.72 -11.09 -11.31
N ASN A 124 -0.16 -11.43 -10.37
CA ASN A 124 0.12 -12.46 -9.37
C ASN A 124 0.23 -13.84 -10.01
N ALA A 125 -0.64 -14.18 -10.96
CA ALA A 125 -0.55 -15.42 -11.72
C ALA A 125 0.80 -15.51 -12.44
N ARG A 126 1.21 -14.45 -13.14
CA ARG A 126 2.50 -14.44 -13.84
C ARG A 126 3.72 -14.58 -12.91
N ARG A 127 3.68 -14.02 -11.69
CA ARG A 127 4.86 -13.94 -10.81
C ARG A 127 4.90 -14.98 -9.69
N TYR A 128 3.75 -15.46 -9.22
CA TYR A 128 3.66 -16.36 -8.07
C TYR A 128 3.05 -17.72 -8.41
N ASP A 129 2.47 -17.90 -9.60
CA ASP A 129 2.01 -19.22 -10.02
C ASP A 129 3.22 -20.10 -10.36
N ARG A 130 3.38 -21.20 -9.61
CA ARG A 130 4.47 -22.16 -9.79
C ARG A 130 4.37 -22.91 -11.11
N THR A 131 3.19 -22.98 -11.72
CA THR A 131 2.96 -23.73 -12.96
C THR A 131 3.41 -22.96 -14.21
N HIS A 132 3.46 -21.62 -14.14
CA HIS A 132 3.82 -20.71 -15.23
C HIS A 132 4.98 -19.79 -14.84
N SER A 133 5.96 -20.34 -14.11
CA SER A 133 7.14 -19.60 -13.66
C SER A 133 7.93 -19.08 -14.85
N ASN A 134 7.65 -17.84 -15.28
CA ASN A 134 8.49 -17.14 -16.22
C ASN A 134 9.84 -16.84 -15.50
N PRO A 135 10.99 -17.31 -16.04
CA PRO A 135 12.31 -17.14 -15.42
C PRO A 135 12.64 -15.70 -15.06
N ASP A 136 12.21 -14.73 -15.88
CA ASP A 136 12.44 -13.30 -15.67
C ASP A 136 11.75 -12.76 -14.40
N PHE A 137 10.76 -13.50 -13.90
CA PHE A 137 10.00 -13.16 -12.70
C PHE A 137 10.24 -14.15 -11.56
N LEU A 138 11.37 -14.86 -11.54
CA LEU A 138 11.82 -15.51 -10.31
C LEU A 138 12.44 -14.46 -9.37
N PRO A 139 12.41 -14.69 -8.04
CA PRO A 139 13.26 -13.93 -7.14
C PRO A 139 14.72 -14.21 -7.49
N VAL A 140 15.49 -13.15 -7.74
CA VAL A 140 16.93 -13.24 -7.95
C VAL A 140 17.60 -13.67 -6.64
N ASP A 141 18.52 -14.61 -6.73
CA ASP A 141 19.34 -14.99 -5.59
C ASP A 141 20.36 -13.89 -5.27
N ASN A 142 20.07 -13.11 -4.24
CA ASN A 142 20.93 -12.04 -3.77
C ASN A 142 21.88 -12.51 -2.64
N CYS A 143 21.95 -13.82 -2.37
CA CYS A 143 22.79 -14.36 -1.32
C CYS A 143 24.18 -14.71 -1.87
N LEU A 144 25.19 -13.89 -1.52
CA LEU A 144 26.60 -14.15 -1.85
C LEU A 144 27.05 -15.58 -1.47
N GLN A 145 26.59 -16.08 -0.33
CA GLN A 145 26.95 -17.43 0.13
C GLN A 145 26.37 -18.54 -0.75
N SER A 146 25.22 -18.29 -1.38
CA SER A 146 24.61 -19.24 -2.31
C SER A 146 25.42 -19.34 -3.60
N VAL A 147 25.83 -18.19 -4.15
CA VAL A 147 26.69 -18.12 -5.35
C VAL A 147 28.07 -18.74 -5.08
N LEU A 148 28.72 -18.35 -3.98
CA LEU A 148 30.04 -18.88 -3.59
C LEU A 148 29.99 -20.35 -3.15
N GLY A 149 28.81 -20.84 -2.77
CA GLY A 149 28.58 -22.23 -2.38
C GLY A 149 28.26 -23.17 -3.54
N GLN A 150 28.07 -22.65 -4.77
CA GLN A 150 27.88 -23.50 -5.94
C GLN A 150 29.16 -24.27 -6.23
N ARG A 151 29.04 -25.60 -6.32
CA ARG A 151 30.14 -26.44 -6.80
C ARG A 151 30.23 -26.28 -8.32
N VAL A 152 31.33 -25.70 -8.77
CA VAL A 152 31.69 -25.65 -10.18
C VAL A 152 32.58 -26.86 -10.45
N ASP A 153 32.09 -27.77 -11.30
CA ASP A 153 32.90 -28.89 -11.78
C ASP A 153 33.91 -28.36 -12.80
N LEU A 154 35.19 -28.43 -12.44
CA LEU A 154 36.28 -28.00 -13.30
C LEU A 154 36.75 -29.18 -14.16
N PRO A 155 37.15 -28.93 -15.42
CA PRO A 155 37.79 -29.95 -16.26
C PRO A 155 39.01 -30.57 -15.56
N GLU A 156 39.26 -31.87 -15.79
CA GLU A 156 40.36 -32.59 -15.13
C GLU A 156 41.74 -31.97 -15.43
N ASP A 157 41.90 -31.35 -16.59
CA ASP A 157 43.12 -30.68 -17.04
C ASP A 157 43.23 -29.22 -16.58
N PHE A 158 42.19 -28.68 -15.93
CA PHE A 158 42.17 -27.28 -15.51
C PHE A 158 43.30 -26.95 -14.54
N GLN A 159 43.62 -27.87 -13.60
CA GLN A 159 44.73 -27.66 -12.67
C GLN A 159 46.08 -27.58 -13.38
N MET A 160 46.28 -28.34 -14.46
CA MET A 160 47.52 -28.33 -15.23
C MET A 160 47.67 -27.05 -16.07
N ASN A 161 46.55 -26.49 -16.52
CA ASN A 161 46.50 -25.34 -17.42
C ASN A 161 46.08 -24.03 -16.71
N TYR A 162 46.09 -24.01 -15.37
CA TYR A 162 45.56 -22.89 -14.58
C TYR A 162 46.25 -21.56 -14.88
N ASP A 163 47.58 -21.57 -14.99
CA ASP A 163 48.37 -20.36 -15.23
C ASP A 163 48.07 -19.77 -16.62
N LEU A 164 47.95 -20.62 -17.64
CA LEU A 164 47.59 -20.20 -19.00
C LEU A 164 46.17 -19.64 -19.06
N TRP A 165 45.25 -20.24 -18.30
CA TRP A 165 43.88 -19.73 -18.19
C TRP A 165 43.85 -18.35 -17.52
N LEU A 166 44.61 -18.13 -16.44
CA LEU A 166 44.72 -16.84 -15.77
C LEU A 166 45.22 -15.75 -16.72
N GLU A 167 46.30 -16.02 -17.46
CA GLU A 167 46.83 -15.06 -18.43
C GLU A 167 45.81 -14.72 -19.52
N ARG A 168 45.11 -15.72 -20.06
CA ARG A 168 44.21 -15.54 -21.22
C ARG A 168 42.84 -14.98 -20.85
N GLU A 169 42.28 -15.40 -19.72
CA GLU A 169 40.88 -15.11 -19.37
C GLU A 169 40.74 -14.04 -18.30
N VAL A 170 41.75 -13.85 -17.44
CA VAL A 170 41.70 -12.89 -16.32
C VAL A 170 42.57 -11.67 -16.58
N PHE A 171 43.85 -11.86 -16.90
CA PHE A 171 44.80 -10.74 -16.99
C PHE A 171 44.76 -10.01 -18.34
N SER A 172 44.60 -10.74 -19.45
CA SER A 172 44.61 -10.13 -20.80
C SER A 172 43.24 -9.60 -21.25
N LYS A 173 42.15 -9.97 -20.57
CA LYS A 173 40.81 -9.46 -20.87
C LYS A 173 40.51 -8.21 -20.02
N PRO A 174 40.21 -7.05 -20.63
CA PRO A 174 39.76 -5.89 -19.88
C PRO A 174 38.37 -6.20 -19.30
N ILE A 175 38.27 -6.24 -17.97
CA ILE A 175 37.00 -6.45 -17.28
C ILE A 175 36.22 -5.12 -17.32
N SER A 176 35.05 -5.13 -17.99
CA SER A 176 34.12 -4.01 -17.98
C SER A 176 33.34 -3.99 -16.65
N TRP A 177 33.98 -3.47 -15.60
CA TRP A 177 33.36 -3.37 -14.28
C TRP A 177 32.08 -2.55 -14.26
N GLU A 178 31.88 -1.67 -15.26
CA GLU A 178 30.69 -0.83 -15.39
C GLU A 178 29.42 -1.63 -15.76
N GLU A 179 29.55 -2.76 -16.45
CA GLU A 179 28.41 -3.62 -16.81
C GLU A 179 27.93 -4.50 -15.64
N LEU A 180 28.77 -4.72 -14.62
CA LEU A 180 28.44 -5.51 -13.44
C LEU A 180 27.50 -4.80 -12.44
N LEU A 181 27.28 -3.48 -12.61
CA LEU A 181 26.49 -2.64 -11.70
C LEU A 181 25.13 -2.21 -12.29
N GLN A 182 24.79 -2.64 -13.52
CA GLN A 182 23.47 -2.44 -14.14
C GLN A 182 22.51 -3.59 -13.81
#